data_AF-B2YKZ5-F1
#
_entry.id   AF-B2YKZ5-F1
#
_cell.length_a   1.000
_cell.length_b   1.000
_cell.length_c   1.000
_cell.angle_alpha   90.00
_cell.angle_beta   90.00
_cell.angle_gamma   90.00
#
_symmetry.space_group_name_H-M   'P 1'
#
loop_
_entity.id
_entity.type
_entity.pdbx_description
1 polymer ?
#
loop_
_entity_poly.entity_id
_entity_poly.type
_entity_poly.pdbx_seq_one_letter_code
_entity_poly.pdbx_strand_id
1 'polypeptide(L)' 'SGSRYWQVERSCMCCQEMGEREATKAVFCPKGPGPKFRKLVTRAPVECMCRPCTAPDEASVLPQEFVGL' A
#
# COMPACT_ATOMS: atom_id res chain seq x y z
N SER A 1 3.52 -14.64 41.60
CA SER A 1 2.53 -13.55 41.40
C SER A 1 2.29 -13.42 39.91
N GLY A 2 1.20 -13.98 39.42
CA GLY A 2 0.89 -14.10 37.99
C GLY A 2 0.09 -12.91 37.47
N SER A 3 0.77 -11.82 37.13
CA SER A 3 0.16 -10.77 36.32
C SER A 3 0.49 -11.06 34.86
N ARG A 4 -0.50 -11.57 34.11
CA ARG A 4 -0.52 -11.47 32.65
C ARG A 4 -0.57 -9.99 32.33
N TYR A 5 0.61 -9.41 32.16
CA TYR A 5 0.83 -8.11 31.56
C TYR A 5 -0.07 -8.04 30.33
N TRP A 6 -1.00 -7.10 30.34
CA TRP A 6 -1.92 -6.88 29.25
C TRP A 6 -1.12 -6.65 27.98
N GLN A 7 -1.03 -7.67 27.10
CA GLN A 7 -0.62 -7.47 25.73
C GLN A 7 -1.75 -6.67 25.08
N VAL A 8 -1.67 -5.35 25.18
CA VAL A 8 -2.58 -4.45 24.49
C VAL A 8 -2.38 -4.72 23.01
N GLU A 9 -3.35 -5.38 22.39
CA GLU A 9 -3.38 -5.63 20.97
C GLU A 9 -3.36 -4.27 20.25
N ARG A 10 -2.24 -3.98 19.58
CA ARG A 10 -2.08 -2.72 18.82
C ARG A 10 -2.44 -3.00 17.38
N SER A 11 -3.66 -2.65 16.99
CA SER A 11 -4.05 -2.61 15.59
C SER A 11 -3.79 -1.21 15.02
N CYS A 12 -3.17 -1.16 13.84
CA CYS A 12 -3.00 0.08 13.10
C CYS A 12 -3.42 -0.20 11.67
N MET A 13 -4.24 0.68 11.10
CA MET A 13 -4.80 0.54 9.76
C MET A 13 -4.30 1.71 8.89
N CYS A 14 -3.71 1.38 7.75
CA CYS A 14 -3.12 2.29 6.78
C CYS A 14 -4.00 2.33 5.53
N CYS A 15 -4.20 3.52 4.98
CA CYS A 15 -4.81 3.68 3.67
C CYS A 15 -3.79 3.21 2.62
N GLN A 16 -4.08 2.07 1.97
CA GLN A 16 -3.21 1.47 0.98
C GLN A 16 -3.88 1.49 -0.38
N GLU A 17 -3.11 1.89 -1.39
CA GLU A 17 -3.51 1.89 -2.80
C GLU A 17 -3.75 0.46 -3.29
N MET A 18 -4.82 0.28 -4.06
CA MET A 18 -5.22 -1.01 -4.61
C MET A 18 -5.53 -0.89 -6.11
N GLY A 19 -4.89 -1.78 -6.87
CA GLY A 19 -4.93 -1.77 -8.33
C GLY A 19 -4.26 -0.53 -8.92
N GLU A 20 -4.02 -0.56 -10.23
CA GLU A 20 -3.47 0.56 -10.97
C GLU A 20 -4.26 0.73 -12.27
N ARG A 21 -4.66 1.95 -12.59
CA ARG A 21 -5.21 2.32 -13.90
C ARG A 21 -4.24 3.20 -14.65
N GLU A 22 -4.04 2.88 -15.91
CA GLU A 22 -3.24 3.67 -16.83
C GLU A 22 -4.14 4.52 -17.73
N ALA A 23 -3.74 5.76 -18.00
CA ALA A 23 -4.41 6.64 -18.93
C ALA A 23 -3.38 7.40 -19.77
N THR A 24 -3.63 7.53 -21.08
CA THR A 24 -2.84 8.39 -21.95
C THR A 24 -3.52 9.75 -22.12
N LYS A 25 -2.80 10.84 -21.84
CA LYS A 25 -3.28 12.21 -22.00
C LYS A 25 -2.38 12.99 -22.95
N ALA A 26 -2.99 13.77 -23.84
CA ALA A 26 -2.25 14.73 -24.66
C ALA A 26 -2.21 16.08 -23.94
N VAL A 27 -1.01 16.56 -23.63
CA VAL A 27 -0.79 17.89 -23.04
C VAL A 27 -0.38 18.86 -24.15
N PHE A 28 -1.01 20.03 -24.15
CA PHE A 28 -0.66 21.11 -25.08
C PHE A 28 0.50 21.94 -24.55
N CYS A 29 1.57 22.06 -25.34
CA CYS A 29 2.77 22.83 -25.03
C CYS A 29 2.89 24.02 -26.01
N PRO A 30 2.36 25.21 -25.68
CA PRO A 30 2.27 26.33 -26.63
C PRO A 30 3.62 26.97 -27.00
N LYS A 31 4.63 26.84 -26.12
CA LYS A 31 5.94 27.51 -26.24
C LYS A 31 7.11 26.53 -26.25
N GLY A 32 6.83 25.22 -26.29
CA GLY A 32 7.88 24.19 -26.26
C GLY A 32 8.46 23.93 -27.65
N PRO A 33 9.76 23.60 -27.77
CA PRO A 33 10.30 23.06 -29.01
C PRO A 33 9.67 21.70 -29.32
N GLY A 34 9.36 21.44 -30.59
CA GLY A 34 8.75 20.17 -31.05
C GLY A 34 7.23 20.21 -31.18
N PRO A 35 6.54 19.05 -31.17
CA PRO A 35 5.10 18.97 -31.41
C PRO A 35 4.30 19.68 -30.31
N LYS A 36 3.31 20.47 -30.72
CA LYS A 36 2.46 21.24 -29.80
C LYS A 36 1.64 20.37 -28.85
N PHE A 37 1.39 19.11 -29.18
CA PHE A 37 0.74 18.15 -28.30
C PHE A 37 1.70 17.01 -27.97
N ARG A 38 1.86 16.71 -26.69
CA ARG A 38 2.74 15.64 -26.19
C ARG A 38 1.88 14.61 -25.47
N LYS A 39 1.98 13.34 -25.85
CA LYS A 39 1.29 12.24 -25.17
C LYS A 39 2.08 11.87 -23.91
N LEU A 40 1.39 11.83 -22.78
CA LEU A 40 1.91 11.39 -21.49
C LEU A 40 1.08 10.20 -21.03
N VAL A 41 1.77 9.19 -20.48
CA VAL A 41 1.14 8.07 -19.83
C VAL A 41 1.13 8.37 -18.33
N THR A 42 -0.05 8.32 -17.72
CA THR A 42 -0.26 8.58 -16.30
C THR A 42 -0.85 7.34 -15.65
N ARG A 43 -0.41 7.03 -14.44
CA ARG A 43 -0.90 5.90 -13.63
C ARG A 43 -1.46 6.42 -12.32
N ALA A 44 -2.53 5.80 -11.85
CA ALA A 44 -3.18 6.15 -10.59
C ALA A 44 -3.79 4.90 -9.96
N PRO A 45 -3.94 4.85 -8.63
CA PRO A 45 -4.69 3.77 -7.98
C PRO A 45 -6.14 3.74 -8.46
N VAL A 46 -6.72 2.54 -8.54
CA VAL A 46 -8.15 2.37 -8.86
C VAL A 46 -8.99 2.70 -7.63
N GLU A 47 -8.53 2.22 -6.47
CA GLU A 47 -9.18 2.42 -5.18
C GLU A 47 -8.14 2.46 -4.06
N CYS A 48 -8.57 2.91 -2.87
CA CYS A 48 -7.76 2.82 -1.66
C CYS A 48 -8.55 2.08 -0.58
N MET A 49 -7.89 1.23 0.20
CA MET A 49 -8.50 0.49 1.28
C MET A 49 -7.66 0.56 2.56
N CYS A 50 -8.33 0.55 3.72
CA CYS A 50 -7.65 0.40 5.00
C CYS A 50 -7.13 -1.04 5.15
N ARG A 51 -5.82 -1.20 5.17
CA ARG A 51 -5.12 -2.47 5.43
C ARG A 51 -4.28 -2.33 6.69
N PRO A 52 -4.00 -3.39 7.44
CA PRO A 52 -3.08 -3.31 8.57
C PRO A 52 -1.76 -2.63 8.14
N CYS A 53 -1.30 -1.66 8.92
CA CYS A 53 -0.02 -0.99 8.68
C CYS A 53 1.10 -2.02 8.84
N THR A 54 1.51 -2.63 7.73
CA THR A 54 2.45 -3.75 7.54
C THR A 54 2.01 -5.11 8.11
N ALA A 55 2.20 -6.17 7.31
CA ALA A 55 2.14 -7.56 7.75
C ALA A 55 3.34 -7.87 8.67
N PRO A 56 3.24 -8.83 9.60
CA PRO A 56 4.43 -9.38 10.25
C PRO A 56 5.42 -9.88 9.19
N ASP A 57 6.72 -9.72 9.43
CA ASP A 57 7.77 -10.33 8.60
C ASP A 57 7.57 -11.85 8.59
N GLU A 58 7.47 -12.48 7.41
CA GLU A 58 7.15 -13.92 7.30
C GLU A 58 8.14 -14.83 8.06
N ALA A 59 9.36 -14.37 8.36
CA ALA A 59 10.32 -15.12 9.19
C ALA A 59 9.98 -15.13 10.69
N SER A 60 9.03 -14.30 11.13
CA SER A 60 8.66 -14.12 12.55
C SER A 60 7.35 -14.82 12.93
N VAL A 61 6.64 -15.42 11.97
CA VAL A 61 5.35 -16.09 12.19
C VAL A 61 5.58 -17.58 12.47
N LEU A 62 5.61 -17.96 13.75
CA LEU A 62 5.61 -19.37 14.17
C LEU A 62 4.16 -19.90 14.27
N PRO A 63 3.86 -21.07 13.69
CA PRO A 63 2.53 -21.67 13.83
C PRO A 63 2.25 -22.01 15.31
N GLN A 64 1.03 -21.71 15.76
CA GLN A 64 0.59 -21.92 17.15
C GLN A 64 0.67 -23.39 17.60
N GLU A 65 0.79 -24.32 16.65
CA GLU A 65 0.99 -25.76 16.84
C GLU A 65 2.30 -26.11 17.59
N PHE A 66 3.25 -25.17 17.74
CA PHE A 66 4.51 -25.37 18.45
C PHE A 66 4.61 -24.70 19.84
N VAL A 67 3.59 -23.96 20.27
CA VAL A 67 3.57 -23.38 21.62
C VAL A 67 2.83 -24.34 22.56
N GLY A 68 3.42 -25.51 22.76
CA GLY A 68 2.76 -26.61 23.49
C GLY A 68 3.66 -27.79 23.87
N LEU A 69 4.96 -27.57 24.06
CA LEU A 69 5.85 -28.49 24.77
C LEU A 69 6.28 -27.88 26.10
#